data_AF-A0A263DWK6-F1
#
_entry.id   AF-A0A263DWK6-F1
#
_cell.length_a   1.000
_cell.length_b   1.000
_cell.length_c   1.000
_cell.angle_alpha   90.00
_cell.angle_beta   90.00
_cell.angle_gamma   90.00
#
_symmetry.space_group_name_H-M   'P 1'
#
loop_
_entity.id
_entity.type
_entity.pdbx_description
1 polymer ?
#
loop_
_entity_poly.entity_id
_entity_poly.type
_entity_poly.pdbx_seq_one_letter_code
_entity_poly.pdbx_strand_id
1 'polypeptide(L)'
;MIRRPVSEVTPVPDVHDQTLRHEDVVERLREFLVDRVIKDPGAEVDARTPLLEWGILTSLSISELIAYIRSDFGLFVPPEAVFGANFKDLGAISALVVSLQADPAARV
;
A
#
# COMPACT_ATOMS: atom_id res chain seq x y z
N MET A 1 -6.74 32.24 -28.42
CA MET A 1 -5.73 31.51 -27.63
C MET A 1 -6.40 30.27 -27.06
N ILE A 2 -6.09 29.12 -27.63
CA ILE A 2 -6.88 27.88 -27.53
C ILE A 2 -6.33 26.97 -26.42
N ARG A 3 -7.23 26.60 -25.51
CA ARG A 3 -7.33 25.39 -24.65
C ARG A 3 -6.02 24.69 -24.27
N ARG A 4 -5.68 24.73 -22.97
CA ARG A 4 -4.80 23.74 -22.33
C ARG A 4 -5.48 22.37 -22.41
N PRO A 5 -4.87 21.33 -23.02
CA PRO A 5 -5.37 19.98 -22.86
C PRO A 5 -5.09 19.53 -21.42
N VAL A 6 -6.10 18.91 -20.83
CA VAL A 6 -6.04 18.09 -19.62
C VAL A 6 -4.79 17.21 -19.66
N SER A 7 -3.94 17.30 -18.64
CA SER A 7 -2.94 16.27 -18.37
C SER A 7 -3.69 15.03 -17.91
N GLU A 8 -4.18 14.28 -18.88
CA GLU A 8 -4.60 12.90 -18.72
C GLU A 8 -3.34 12.09 -18.49
N VAL A 9 -2.88 12.07 -17.24
CA VAL A 9 -2.01 11.00 -16.76
C VAL A 9 -2.93 9.99 -16.07
N THR A 10 -3.72 9.31 -16.87
CA THR A 10 -4.11 7.96 -16.49
C THR A 10 -2.97 7.09 -17.01
N PRO A 11 -2.02 6.64 -16.16
CA PRO A 11 -1.28 5.46 -16.55
C PRO A 11 -2.35 4.36 -16.66
N VAL A 12 -2.64 3.94 -17.89
CA VAL A 12 -3.27 2.65 -18.12
C VAL A 12 -2.29 1.62 -17.56
N PRO A 13 -2.59 0.94 -16.43
CA PRO A 13 -1.68 -0.09 -15.95
C PRO A 13 -1.69 -1.22 -16.98
N ASP A 14 -0.49 -1.48 -17.45
CA ASP A 14 -0.08 -2.53 -18.37
C ASP A 14 -0.81 -3.85 -18.07
N VAL A 15 -1.52 -4.36 -19.07
CA VAL A 15 -2.19 -5.65 -19.01
C VAL A 15 -1.13 -6.76 -19.18
N HIS A 16 -0.88 -7.48 -18.09
CA HIS A 16 -0.21 -8.80 -18.02
C HIS A 16 1.33 -8.86 -17.89
N ASP A 17 1.85 -8.44 -16.73
CA ASP A 17 2.93 -9.17 -16.03
C ASP A 17 2.56 -9.18 -14.52
N GLN A 18 2.35 -10.35 -13.92
CA GLN A 18 1.77 -10.49 -12.57
C GLN A 18 2.76 -10.12 -11.43
N THR A 19 3.68 -9.18 -11.67
CA THR A 19 4.68 -8.74 -10.70
C THR A 19 4.25 -7.42 -10.08
N LEU A 20 3.90 -7.42 -8.80
CA LEU A 20 3.54 -6.22 -8.05
C LEU A 20 4.76 -5.32 -7.98
N ARG A 21 4.73 -4.14 -8.60
CA ARG A 21 5.81 -3.16 -8.43
C ARG A 21 5.62 -2.42 -7.12
N HIS A 22 6.73 -1.99 -6.56
CA HIS A 22 6.76 -1.24 -5.30
C HIS A 22 5.87 0.01 -5.37
N GLU A 23 5.94 0.76 -6.48
CA GLU A 23 5.13 1.96 -6.72
C GLU A 23 3.63 1.68 -6.77
N ASP A 24 3.19 0.63 -7.46
CA ASP A 24 1.77 0.23 -7.51
C ASP A 24 1.25 -0.13 -6.13
N VAL A 25 2.06 -0.85 -5.34
CA VAL A 25 1.69 -1.22 -3.97
C VAL A 25 1.60 0.01 -3.08
N VAL A 26 2.53 0.96 -3.17
CA VAL A 26 2.48 2.21 -2.39
C VAL A 26 1.18 2.96 -2.67
N GLU A 27 0.81 3.11 -3.94
CA GLU A 27 -0.42 3.84 -4.31
C GLU A 27 -1.67 3.12 -3.79
N ARG A 28 -1.78 1.79 -4.00
CA ARG A 28 -2.89 0.98 -3.45
C ARG A 28 -3.01 1.09 -1.93
N LEU A 29 -1.89 1.00 -1.21
CA LEU A 29 -1.86 1.13 0.24
C LEU A 29 -2.22 2.55 0.69
N ARG A 30 -1.77 3.58 -0.04
CA ARG A 30 -2.13 4.98 0.21
C ARG A 30 -3.64 5.19 0.05
N GLU A 31 -4.23 4.71 -1.04
CA GLU A 31 -5.67 4.76 -1.29
C GLU A 31 -6.43 4.10 -0.13
N PHE A 32 -6.01 2.91 0.30
CA PHE A 32 -6.58 2.21 1.44
C PHE A 32 -6.49 3.02 2.74
N LEU A 33 -5.33 3.59 3.07
CA LEU A 33 -5.18 4.39 4.29
C LEU A 33 -6.07 5.65 4.26
N VAL A 34 -6.13 6.34 3.13
CA VAL A 34 -6.96 7.54 2.97
C VAL A 34 -8.45 7.21 3.12
N ASP A 35 -8.93 6.16 2.47
CA ASP A 35 -10.34 5.76 2.49
C ASP A 35 -10.78 5.15 3.84
N ARG A 36 -9.97 4.23 4.38
CA ARG A 36 -10.37 3.37 5.50
C ARG A 36 -9.91 3.87 6.85
N VAL A 37 -8.68 4.37 6.93
CA VAL A 37 -8.02 4.70 8.20
C VAL A 37 -8.18 6.18 8.53
N ILE A 38 -7.76 7.07 7.62
CA ILE A 38 -7.74 8.52 7.84
C ILE A 38 -9.14 9.11 7.59
N LYS A 39 -9.87 8.57 6.61
CA LYS A 39 -11.20 9.04 6.19
C LYS A 39 -11.21 10.52 5.79
N ASP A 40 -10.08 11.01 5.30
CA ASP A 40 -9.92 12.36 4.79
C ASP A 40 -9.26 12.32 3.40
N PRO A 41 -10.00 12.61 2.32
CA PRO A 41 -9.47 12.55 0.96
C PRO A 41 -8.42 13.63 0.65
N GLY A 42 -8.25 14.62 1.54
CA GLY A 42 -7.22 15.66 1.43
C GLY A 42 -5.92 15.32 2.14
N ALA A 43 -5.83 14.16 2.82
CA ALA A 43 -4.66 13.81 3.59
C ALA A 43 -3.45 13.49 2.69
N GLU A 44 -2.37 14.24 2.88
CA GLU A 44 -1.09 13.97 2.23
C GLU A 44 -0.29 12.93 3.03
N VAL A 45 -0.29 11.69 2.55
CA VAL A 45 0.54 10.59 3.07
C VAL A 45 1.49 10.14 1.98
N ASP A 46 2.78 10.11 2.29
CA ASP A 46 3.84 9.73 1.38
C ASP A 46 4.45 8.37 1.77
N ALA A 47 5.22 7.76 0.87
CA ALA A 47 5.98 6.53 1.08
C ALA A 47 6.84 6.58 2.35
N ARG A 48 7.35 7.76 2.74
CA ARG A 48 8.24 7.94 3.90
C ARG A 48 7.54 8.49 5.15
N THR A 49 6.23 8.70 5.11
CA THR A 49 5.48 9.22 6.25
C THR A 49 5.52 8.20 7.40
N PRO A 50 5.94 8.59 8.62
CA PRO A 50 6.02 7.68 9.76
C PRO A 50 4.63 7.44 10.35
N LEU A 51 3.94 6.45 9.79
CA LEU A 51 2.55 6.11 10.08
C LEU A 51 2.31 5.72 11.55
N LEU A 52 3.28 5.04 12.18
CA LEU A 52 3.20 4.65 13.59
C LEU A 52 3.40 5.84 14.51
N GLU A 53 4.38 6.69 14.23
CA GLU A 53 4.69 7.87 15.06
C GLU A 53 3.55 8.89 15.01
N TRP A 54 2.89 9.01 13.87
CA TRP A 54 1.73 9.90 13.70
C TRP A 54 0.44 9.28 14.24
N GLY A 55 0.46 8.03 14.71
CA GLY A 55 -0.71 7.32 15.22
C GLY A 55 -1.74 6.96 14.15
N ILE A 56 -1.39 7.05 12.87
CA ILE A 56 -2.23 6.64 11.74
C ILE A 56 -2.38 5.12 11.76
N LEU A 57 -1.26 4.40 11.92
CA LEU A 57 -1.28 2.95 12.08
C LEU A 57 -1.39 2.58 13.56
N THR A 58 -2.52 1.98 13.90
CA THR A 58 -2.81 1.37 15.20
C THR A 58 -2.91 -0.14 15.07
N SER A 59 -3.01 -0.88 16.19
CA SER A 59 -3.22 -2.33 16.16
C SER A 59 -4.46 -2.75 15.36
N LEU A 60 -5.53 -1.97 15.42
CA LEU A 60 -6.74 -2.19 14.63
C LEU A 60 -6.48 -1.96 13.14
N SER A 61 -5.90 -0.81 12.79
CA SER A 61 -5.61 -0.44 11.40
C SER A 61 -4.59 -1.39 10.76
N ILE A 62 -3.62 -1.90 11.53
CA ILE A 62 -2.68 -2.94 11.08
C ILE A 62 -3.43 -4.23 10.75
N SER A 63 -4.39 -4.64 11.59
CA SER A 63 -5.19 -5.83 11.34
C SER A 63 -6.05 -5.68 10.08
N GLU A 64 -6.67 -4.51 9.88
CA GLU A 64 -7.40 -4.20 8.66
C GLU A 64 -6.49 -4.18 7.43
N LEU A 65 -5.28 -3.64 7.55
CA LEU A 65 -4.30 -3.60 6.48
C LEU A 65 -3.81 -4.99 6.10
N ILE A 66 -3.57 -5.88 7.07
CA ILE A 66 -3.22 -7.29 6.81
C ILE A 66 -4.35 -8.00 6.07
N ALA A 67 -5.60 -7.75 6.47
CA ALA A 67 -6.77 -8.30 5.79
C ALA A 67 -6.89 -7.77 4.36
N TYR A 68 -6.61 -6.49 4.14
CA TYR A 68 -6.53 -5.88 2.81
C TYR A 68 -5.43 -6.51 1.96
N ILE A 69 -4.21 -6.65 2.49
CA ILE A 69 -3.08 -7.29 1.79
C ILE A 69 -3.46 -8.70 1.31
N ARG A 70 -4.10 -9.46 2.18
CA ARG A 70 -4.57 -10.82 1.86
C ARG A 70 -5.65 -10.83 0.79
N SER A 71 -6.64 -9.94 0.87
CA SER A 71 -7.79 -9.94 -0.04
C SER A 71 -7.47 -9.35 -1.42
N ASP A 72 -6.66 -8.29 -1.47
CA ASP A 72 -6.42 -7.51 -2.69
C ASP A 72 -5.18 -8.00 -3.45
N PHE A 73 -4.14 -8.42 -2.71
CA PHE A 73 -2.88 -8.89 -3.31
C PHE A 73 -2.73 -10.42 -3.28
N GLY A 74 -3.59 -11.15 -2.57
CA GLY A 74 -3.49 -12.60 -2.44
C GLY A 74 -2.27 -13.06 -1.63
N LEU A 75 -1.83 -12.23 -0.68
CA LEU A 75 -0.61 -12.48 0.10
C LEU A 75 -0.93 -12.63 1.60
N PHE A 76 -0.42 -13.71 2.19
CA PHE A 76 -0.42 -13.93 3.62
C PHE A 76 0.75 -13.21 4.26
N VAL A 77 0.45 -12.29 5.18
CA VAL A 77 1.45 -11.63 6.01
C VAL A 77 1.62 -12.46 7.29
N PRO A 78 2.77 -13.12 7.49
CA PRO A 78 2.99 -13.87 8.72
C PRO A 78 3.08 -12.92 9.92
N PRO A 79 2.63 -13.33 11.12
CA PRO A 79 2.59 -12.45 12.29
C PRO A 79 3.99 -11.94 12.68
N GLU A 80 5.04 -12.69 12.39
CA GLU A 80 6.44 -12.28 12.56
C GLU A 80 6.90 -11.19 11.57
N ALA A 81 6.15 -10.92 10.50
CA ALA A 81 6.42 -9.76 9.64
C ALA A 81 5.71 -8.49 10.16
N VAL A 82 4.78 -8.63 11.12
CA VAL A 82 3.98 -7.54 11.71
C VAL A 82 4.73 -6.85 12.86
N PHE A 83 5.98 -6.47 12.62
CA PHE A 83 6.76 -5.67 13.56
C PHE A 83 7.00 -4.27 13.01
N GLY A 84 7.19 -3.30 13.91
CA GLY A 84 7.19 -1.87 13.59
C GLY A 84 8.16 -1.43 12.48
N ALA A 85 9.23 -2.18 12.20
CA ALA A 85 10.15 -1.89 11.10
C ALA A 85 9.55 -2.10 9.69
N ASN A 86 8.58 -3.01 9.53
CA ASN A 86 7.89 -3.25 8.27
C ASN A 86 6.62 -2.39 8.12
N PHE A 87 6.08 -1.89 9.25
CA PHE A 87 4.84 -1.11 9.30
C PHE A 87 5.06 0.36 9.70
N LYS A 88 6.31 0.83 9.70
CA LYS A 88 6.64 2.23 10.05
C LYS A 88 6.13 3.24 9.03
N ASP A 89 6.17 2.90 7.74
CA ASP A 89 5.90 3.78 6.62
C ASP A 89 5.40 2.96 5.42
N LEU A 90 4.72 3.62 4.47
CA LEU A 90 4.17 2.98 3.27
C LEU A 90 5.25 2.29 2.42
N GLY A 91 6.47 2.83 2.39
CA GLY A 91 7.62 2.28 1.67
C GLY A 91 8.09 0.94 2.26
N ALA A 92 8.10 0.80 3.58
CA ALA A 92 8.43 -0.44 4.26
C ALA A 92 7.36 -1.52 4.03
N ILE A 93 6.08 -1.15 4.07
CA ILE A 93 4.96 -2.08 3.87
C ILE A 93 4.98 -2.59 2.43
N SER A 94 5.16 -1.70 1.46
CA SER A 94 5.26 -2.08 0.04
C SER A 94 6.49 -2.96 -0.23
N ALA A 95 7.63 -2.69 0.40
CA ALA A 95 8.80 -3.58 0.30
C ALA A 95 8.50 -4.98 0.87
N LEU A 96 7.77 -5.07 1.99
CA LEU A 96 7.30 -6.34 2.54
C LEU A 96 6.39 -7.07 1.55
N VAL A 97 5.38 -6.40 0.99
CA VAL A 97 4.43 -7.00 0.03
C VAL A 97 5.15 -7.54 -1.21
N VAL A 98 6.07 -6.77 -1.79
CA VAL A 98 6.87 -7.22 -2.95
C VAL A 98 7.76 -8.41 -2.57
N SER A 99 8.35 -8.41 -1.37
CA SER A 99 9.13 -9.53 -0.87
C SER A 99 8.28 -10.79 -0.67
N LEU A 100 7.06 -10.65 -0.14
CA LEU A 100 6.11 -11.76 0.04
C LEU A 100 5.65 -12.31 -1.31
N GLN A 101 5.52 -11.47 -2.34
CA GLN A 101 5.20 -11.95 -3.67
C GLN A 101 6.25 -12.94 -4.20
N ALA A 102 7.54 -12.70 -3.93
CA ALA A 102 8.61 -13.60 -4.33
C ALA A 102 8.63 -14.91 -3.54
N ASP A 103 7.99 -14.94 -2.36
CA ASP A 103 7.89 -16.10 -1.51
C ASP A 103 6.65 -16.96 -1.87
N PRO A 104 6.83 -18.22 -2.29
CA PRO A 104 5.71 -19.08 -2.66
C PRO A 104 4.86 -19.53 -1.47
N ALA A 105 5.38 -19.51 -0.24
CA ALA A 105 4.63 -19.89 0.96
C ALA A 105 3.70 -18.76 1.44
N ALA A 106 3.96 -17.52 1.02
CA ALA A 106 3.14 -16.36 1.32
C ALA A 106 1.96 -16.17 0.34
N ARG A 107 1.90 -16.87 -0.79
CA ARG A 107 0.76 -16.74 -1.74
C ARG A 107 -0.42 -17.59 -1.27
N VAL A 108 -1.62 -17.02 -1.28
CA VAL A 108 -2.87 -17.68 -0.82
C VAL A 108 -3.97 -17.73 -1.88
#